data_AF-A0A485CXM9-F1
#
_entry.id   AF-A0A485CXM9-F1
#
_cell.length_a   1.000
_cell.length_b   1.000
_cell.length_c   1.000
_cell.angle_alpha   90.00
_cell.angle_beta   90.00
_cell.angle_gamma   90.00
#
_symmetry.space_group_name_H-M   'P 1'
#
loop_
_entity.id
_entity.type
_entity.pdbx_description
1 polymer ?
#
loop_
_entity_poly.entity_id
_entity_poly.type
_entity_poly.pdbx_seq_one_letter_code
_entity_poly.pdbx_strand_id
1 'polypeptide(L)'
;MRSARWPTLPATGRLLKRPTNLVVFFTGQITAAGKVPPAKVMVIGAGVAGLAAIGAANSLGAIVRAFDTRPEVKEQVQSMGAEFLELDFKEEAGSGDGYAKVMSEAFIKAEMALFAAQAKEVDIIVTTALIPGKPAPKLITREMVDSMTAGSVVVDLASQNGGNCEYTVPGEVVTTANGVKIIGYTDLPGVCRRSPRSCTGPTWSTC
;
A
#
# COMPACT_ATOMS: atom_id res chain seq x y z
N MET A 1 -32.50 50.37 -4.33
CA MET A 1 -32.84 49.29 -3.37
C MET A 1 -34.02 48.47 -3.90
N ARG A 2 -33.76 47.38 -4.65
CA ARG A 2 -34.69 46.25 -4.79
C ARG A 2 -33.84 45.00 -5.00
N SER A 3 -33.96 44.05 -4.07
CA SER A 3 -33.27 42.76 -4.04
C SER A 3 -33.75 41.87 -5.19
N ALA A 4 -32.79 41.37 -5.98
CA ALA A 4 -33.05 40.42 -7.04
C ALA A 4 -33.33 39.03 -6.43
N ARG A 5 -34.49 38.48 -6.79
CA ARG A 5 -34.95 37.11 -6.55
C ARG A 5 -34.13 36.14 -7.40
N TRP A 6 -33.67 35.05 -6.80
CA TRP A 6 -33.03 33.92 -7.47
C TRP A 6 -34.06 33.12 -8.31
N PRO A 7 -33.71 32.66 -9.53
CA PRO A 7 -34.53 31.71 -10.27
C PRO A 7 -34.20 30.27 -9.82
N THR A 8 -35.26 29.52 -9.56
CA THR A 8 -35.29 28.07 -9.35
C THR A 8 -34.83 27.33 -10.61
N LEU A 9 -33.71 26.62 -10.54
CA LEU A 9 -33.30 25.65 -11.58
C LEU A 9 -33.91 24.26 -11.32
N PRO A 10 -34.18 23.48 -12.38
CA PRO A 10 -35.07 22.33 -12.35
C PRO A 10 -34.38 21.02 -11.96
N ALA A 11 -35.21 20.13 -11.40
CA ALA A 11 -34.91 18.72 -11.13
C ALA A 11 -34.54 17.98 -12.42
N THR A 12 -33.24 17.86 -12.69
CA THR A 12 -32.71 16.88 -13.65
C THR A 12 -31.35 16.41 -13.16
N GLY A 13 -31.22 15.09 -13.00
CA GLY A 13 -30.14 14.45 -12.27
C GLY A 13 -28.75 14.70 -12.87
N ARG A 14 -27.83 15.15 -12.02
CA ARG A 14 -26.45 14.67 -11.97
C ARG A 14 -25.85 15.02 -10.61
N LEU A 15 -26.25 14.27 -9.59
CA LEU A 15 -25.56 14.29 -8.31
C LEU A 15 -24.27 13.48 -8.49
N LEU A 16 -23.21 14.09 -9.01
CA LEU A 16 -21.88 13.49 -8.97
C LEU A 16 -21.34 13.61 -7.52
N LYS A 17 -21.94 12.83 -6.61
CA LYS A 17 -21.38 12.55 -5.30
C LYS A 17 -20.23 11.56 -5.53
N ARG A 18 -19.00 12.05 -5.60
CA ARG A 18 -17.84 11.23 -5.23
C ARG A 18 -16.92 12.06 -4.33
N PRO A 19 -17.19 12.13 -3.02
CA PRO A 19 -16.12 12.40 -2.07
C PRO A 19 -15.38 11.06 -1.88
N THR A 20 -14.56 10.64 -2.84
CA THR A 20 -13.68 9.47 -2.65
C THR A 20 -12.35 9.94 -2.05
N ASN A 21 -12.43 10.55 -0.88
CA ASN A 21 -11.30 10.66 0.03
C ASN A 21 -11.65 9.69 1.16
N LEU A 22 -11.27 8.42 0.99
CA LEU A 22 -11.42 7.45 2.06
C LEU A 22 -10.52 7.90 3.21
N VAL A 23 -11.13 8.38 4.30
CA VAL A 23 -10.41 8.64 5.55
C VAL A 23 -10.37 7.32 6.30
N VAL A 24 -9.42 6.45 5.92
CA VAL A 24 -9.12 5.27 6.74
C VAL A 24 -8.30 5.74 7.93
N PHE A 25 -8.80 5.46 9.13
CA PHE A 25 -8.02 5.65 10.34
C PHE A 25 -7.14 4.42 10.53
N PHE A 26 -5.84 4.64 10.72
CA PHE A 26 -4.92 3.54 11.06
C PHE A 26 -5.33 2.85 12.35
N THR A 27 -5.78 3.62 13.35
CA THR A 27 -6.33 3.08 14.59
C THR A 27 -7.81 2.77 14.44
N GLY A 28 -8.22 1.58 14.87
CA GLY A 28 -9.64 1.28 15.08
C GLY A 28 -10.18 2.12 16.23
N GLN A 29 -11.18 2.96 15.96
CA GLN A 29 -11.80 3.82 16.96
C GLN A 29 -13.27 3.46 17.17
N ILE A 30 -13.70 3.43 18.43
CA ILE A 30 -15.12 3.38 18.78
C ILE A 30 -15.57 4.82 19.01
N THR A 31 -16.43 5.30 18.13
CA THR A 31 -16.98 6.66 18.21
C THR A 31 -18.49 6.60 18.45
N ALA A 32 -19.09 7.72 18.85
CA ALA A 32 -20.55 7.84 18.93
C ALA A 32 -21.26 7.62 17.58
N ALA A 33 -20.54 7.78 16.47
CA ALA A 33 -21.05 7.56 15.11
C ALA A 33 -20.89 6.09 14.63
N GLY A 34 -20.29 5.22 15.44
CA GLY A 34 -20.06 3.81 15.11
C GLY A 34 -18.61 3.36 15.31
N LYS A 35 -18.39 2.06 15.09
CA LYS A 35 -17.06 1.44 15.14
C LYS A 35 -16.37 1.62 13.79
N VAL A 36 -15.23 2.31 13.80
CA VAL A 36 -14.36 2.43 12.63
C VAL A 36 -13.37 1.26 12.64
N PRO A 37 -13.34 0.41 11.61
CA PRO A 37 -12.36 -0.68 11.53
C PRO A 37 -10.94 -0.10 11.34
N PRO A 38 -9.91 -0.74 11.91
CA PRO A 38 -8.52 -0.35 11.67
C PRO A 38 -8.14 -0.55 10.19
N ALA A 39 -7.22 0.27 9.70
CA ALA A 39 -6.64 0.09 8.37
C ALA A 39 -5.96 -1.27 8.25
N LYS A 40 -6.06 -1.88 7.07
CA LYS A 40 -5.31 -3.09 6.72
C LYS A 40 -4.12 -2.72 5.84
N VAL A 41 -2.91 -3.09 6.29
CA VAL A 41 -1.65 -2.78 5.61
C VAL A 41 -0.98 -4.08 5.18
N MET A 42 -0.65 -4.20 3.90
CA MET A 42 0.18 -5.29 3.38
C MET A 42 1.58 -4.78 3.08
N VAL A 43 2.61 -5.49 3.56
CA VAL A 43 4.02 -5.19 3.29
C VAL A 43 4.63 -6.34 2.49
N ILE A 44 5.14 -6.04 1.30
CA ILE A 44 5.79 -7.00 0.41
C ILE A 44 7.30 -6.80 0.48
N GLY A 45 7.97 -7.78 1.08
CA GLY A 45 9.38 -7.76 1.47
C GLY A 45 9.56 -7.36 2.93
N ALA A 46 10.21 -8.22 3.72
CA ALA A 46 10.56 -7.99 5.12
C ALA A 46 12.08 -7.79 5.27
N GLY A 47 12.66 -6.94 4.41
CA GLY A 47 13.99 -6.39 4.64
C GLY A 47 13.99 -5.29 5.71
N VAL A 48 15.09 -4.53 5.82
CA VAL A 48 15.18 -3.41 6.79
C VAL A 48 14.06 -2.38 6.58
N ALA A 49 13.77 -2.02 5.34
CA ALA A 49 12.69 -1.08 5.02
C ALA A 49 11.29 -1.68 5.30
N GLY A 50 11.11 -2.97 5.01
CA GLY A 50 9.86 -3.68 5.25
C GLY A 50 9.53 -3.83 6.73
N LEU A 51 10.49 -4.27 7.54
CA LEU A 51 10.33 -4.36 9.00
C LEU A 51 10.06 -2.99 9.62
N ALA A 52 10.75 -1.93 9.15
CA ALA A 52 10.46 -0.58 9.60
C ALA A 52 9.02 -0.15 9.26
N ALA A 53 8.52 -0.48 8.06
CA ALA A 53 7.15 -0.21 7.66
C ALA A 53 6.14 -0.99 8.52
N ILE A 54 6.41 -2.27 8.80
CA ILE A 54 5.59 -3.11 9.69
C ILE A 54 5.51 -2.50 11.09
N GLY A 55 6.66 -2.14 11.67
CA GLY A 55 6.71 -1.54 13.00
C GLY A 55 5.94 -0.21 13.08
N ALA A 56 6.12 0.65 12.07
CA ALA A 56 5.38 1.91 11.99
C ALA A 56 3.87 1.67 11.86
N ALA A 57 3.43 0.81 10.94
CA ALA A 57 2.01 0.53 10.73
C ALA A 57 1.36 -0.12 11.95
N ASN A 58 2.03 -1.07 12.60
CA ASN A 58 1.52 -1.71 13.80
C ASN A 58 1.45 -0.73 14.99
N SER A 59 2.44 0.15 15.14
CA SER A 59 2.41 1.21 16.17
C SER A 59 1.25 2.19 16.00
N LEU A 60 0.77 2.38 14.75
CA LEU A 60 -0.41 3.17 14.43
C LEU A 60 -1.72 2.40 14.59
N GLY A 61 -1.69 1.15 15.07
CA GLY A 61 -2.87 0.33 15.35
C GLY A 61 -3.53 -0.31 14.11
N ALA A 62 -2.82 -0.34 12.99
CA ALA A 62 -3.28 -1.01 11.78
C ALA A 62 -3.08 -2.53 11.87
N ILE A 63 -3.92 -3.28 11.16
CA ILE A 63 -3.72 -4.72 10.97
C ILE A 63 -2.68 -4.90 9.88
N VAL A 64 -1.49 -5.36 10.25
CA VAL A 64 -0.38 -5.53 9.32
C VAL A 64 -0.26 -6.99 8.88
N ARG A 65 -0.19 -7.19 7.58
CA ARG A 65 0.14 -8.45 6.92
C ARG A 65 1.46 -8.26 6.18
N ALA A 66 2.35 -9.24 6.22
CA ALA A 66 3.60 -9.15 5.49
C ALA A 66 3.91 -10.45 4.74
N PHE A 67 4.57 -10.31 3.60
CA PHE A 67 5.01 -11.41 2.77
C PHE A 67 6.50 -11.24 2.46
N ASP A 68 7.28 -12.31 2.57
CA ASP A 68 8.67 -12.38 2.11
C ASP A 68 8.91 -13.80 1.57
N THR A 69 9.79 -13.94 0.59
CA THR A 69 10.16 -15.25 0.02
C THR A 69 11.00 -16.08 0.99
N ARG A 70 11.60 -15.45 2.00
CA ARG A 70 12.49 -16.08 2.97
C ARG A 70 11.72 -16.57 4.20
N PRO A 71 11.73 -17.87 4.53
CA PRO A 71 11.04 -18.36 5.72
C PRO A 71 11.69 -17.88 7.04
N GLU A 72 12.98 -17.54 7.04
CA GLU A 72 13.70 -17.12 8.26
C GLU A 72 13.22 -15.79 8.84
N VAL A 73 12.56 -14.94 8.04
CA VAL A 73 12.01 -13.65 8.53
C VAL A 73 10.63 -13.80 9.18
N LYS A 74 10.01 -14.98 9.11
CA LYS A 74 8.66 -15.25 9.66
C LYS A 74 8.58 -14.90 11.15
N GLU A 75 9.54 -15.39 11.94
CA GLU A 75 9.57 -15.15 13.39
C GLU A 75 9.74 -13.65 13.70
N GLN A 76 10.52 -12.92 12.90
CA GLN A 76 10.72 -11.48 13.08
C GLN A 76 9.42 -10.71 12.80
N VAL A 77 8.75 -11.02 11.69
CA VAL A 77 7.47 -10.40 11.32
C VAL A 77 6.40 -10.64 12.40
N GLN A 78 6.29 -11.88 12.88
CA GLN A 78 5.35 -12.24 13.92
C GLN A 78 5.68 -11.60 15.27
N SER A 79 6.97 -11.50 15.63
CA SER A 79 7.42 -10.80 16.84
C SER A 79 7.06 -9.30 16.81
N MET A 80 7.02 -8.71 15.62
CA MET A 80 6.58 -7.32 15.42
C MET A 80 5.05 -7.15 15.38
N GLY A 81 4.27 -8.23 15.54
CA GLY A 81 2.81 -8.20 15.59
C GLY A 81 2.11 -8.20 14.22
N ALA A 82 2.82 -8.58 13.15
CA ALA A 82 2.24 -8.73 11.82
C ALA A 82 1.92 -10.19 11.48
N GLU A 83 0.89 -10.39 10.67
CA GLU A 83 0.53 -11.69 10.11
C GLU A 83 1.47 -12.02 8.93
N PHE A 84 2.23 -13.11 9.04
CA PHE A 84 3.08 -13.57 7.94
C PHE A 84 2.25 -14.39 6.95
N LEU A 85 2.15 -13.92 5.71
CA LEU A 85 1.44 -14.60 4.64
C LEU A 85 2.34 -15.69 4.05
N GLU A 86 1.89 -16.93 4.11
CA GLU A 86 2.60 -18.07 3.54
C GLU A 86 1.95 -18.49 2.22
N LEU A 87 2.77 -18.90 1.26
CA LEU A 87 2.28 -19.65 0.11
C LEU A 87 2.31 -21.13 0.49
N ASP A 88 1.15 -21.79 0.42
CA ASP A 88 1.06 -23.25 0.55
C ASP A 88 1.70 -23.91 -0.70
N PHE A 89 3.03 -23.91 -0.75
CA PHE A 89 3.81 -24.62 -1.74
C PHE A 89 4.80 -25.55 -1.03
N LYS A 90 4.49 -26.84 -1.02
CA LYS A 90 5.44 -27.90 -0.65
C LYS A 90 6.47 -28.06 -1.77
N GLU A 91 7.52 -27.25 -1.79
CA GLU A 91 8.75 -27.65 -2.49
C GLU A 91 9.61 -28.50 -1.54
N GLU A 92 9.93 -29.72 -1.96
CA GLU A 92 10.93 -30.56 -1.28
C GLU A 92 12.24 -29.77 -1.17
N ALA A 93 12.71 -29.61 0.08
CA ALA A 93 13.96 -28.96 0.43
C ALA A 93 15.17 -29.75 -0.11
N GLY A 94 15.42 -29.66 -1.42
CA GLY A 94 16.67 -30.08 -2.02
C GLY A 94 17.77 -29.07 -1.70
N SER A 95 18.76 -29.52 -0.94
CA SER A 95 19.99 -28.80 -0.57
C SER A 95 20.67 -28.17 -1.79
N GLY A 96 20.73 -26.83 -1.84
CA GLY A 96 21.44 -26.11 -2.90
C GLY A 96 21.31 -24.60 -2.75
N ASP A 97 22.45 -23.94 -2.51
CA ASP A 97 22.73 -22.51 -2.42
C ASP A 97 21.55 -21.53 -2.53
N GLY A 98 21.19 -20.96 -1.37
CA GLY A 98 20.02 -20.13 -1.08
C GLY A 98 19.95 -18.75 -1.76
N TYR A 99 20.49 -18.57 -2.96
CA TYR A 99 20.34 -17.34 -3.75
C TYR A 99 19.76 -17.57 -5.16
N ALA A 100 19.66 -18.81 -5.64
CA ALA A 100 19.32 -19.10 -7.05
C ALA A 100 18.07 -19.97 -7.28
N LYS A 101 17.33 -20.37 -6.24
CA LYS A 101 15.99 -21.00 -6.38
C LYS A 101 14.90 -19.95 -6.63
N VAL A 102 15.18 -19.02 -7.53
CA VAL A 102 14.19 -18.06 -8.00
C VAL A 102 13.22 -18.84 -8.89
N MET A 103 12.08 -19.17 -8.31
CA MET A 103 10.76 -19.18 -8.95
C MET A 103 10.51 -20.28 -9.99
N SER A 104 9.93 -21.40 -9.56
CA SER A 104 9.06 -22.15 -10.47
C SER A 104 7.91 -21.23 -10.92
N GLU A 105 7.49 -21.31 -12.19
CA GLU A 105 6.37 -20.48 -12.72
C GLU A 105 5.09 -20.64 -11.86
N ALA A 106 4.95 -21.81 -11.24
CA ALA A 106 3.88 -22.11 -10.31
C ALA A 106 3.95 -21.27 -9.02
N PHE A 107 5.15 -21.01 -8.50
CA PHE A 107 5.35 -20.14 -7.33
C PHE A 107 4.97 -18.69 -7.65
N ILE A 108 5.45 -18.13 -8.77
CA ILE A 108 5.07 -16.76 -9.19
C ILE A 108 3.56 -16.66 -9.37
N LYS A 109 2.93 -17.67 -9.98
CA LYS A 109 1.48 -17.68 -10.18
C LYS A 109 0.72 -17.72 -8.85
N ALA A 110 1.19 -18.51 -7.89
CA ALA A 110 0.61 -18.56 -6.55
C ALA A 110 0.80 -17.25 -5.80
N GLU A 111 1.98 -16.64 -5.88
CA GLU A 111 2.31 -15.34 -5.31
C GLU A 111 1.40 -14.23 -5.87
N MET A 112 1.26 -14.16 -7.20
CA MET A 112 0.38 -13.20 -7.86
C MET A 112 -1.09 -13.43 -7.47
N ALA A 113 -1.53 -14.68 -7.32
CA ALA A 113 -2.89 -14.99 -6.88
C ALA A 113 -3.13 -14.54 -5.42
N LEU A 114 -2.13 -14.72 -4.55
CA LEU A 114 -2.16 -14.25 -3.17
C LEU A 114 -2.27 -12.72 -3.13
N PHE A 115 -1.43 -12.01 -3.88
CA PHE A 115 -1.47 -10.54 -3.93
C PHE A 115 -2.79 -10.02 -4.49
N ALA A 116 -3.34 -10.66 -5.54
CA ALA A 116 -4.64 -10.29 -6.07
C ALA A 116 -5.79 -10.51 -5.07
N ALA A 117 -5.71 -11.55 -4.23
CA ALA A 117 -6.68 -11.78 -3.17
C ALA A 117 -6.55 -10.72 -2.06
N GLN A 118 -5.32 -10.42 -1.63
CA GLN A 118 -5.05 -9.43 -0.59
C GLN A 118 -5.38 -8.00 -1.04
N ALA A 119 -5.07 -7.63 -2.28
CA ALA A 119 -5.32 -6.28 -2.83
C ALA A 119 -6.78 -5.84 -2.71
N LYS A 120 -7.74 -6.77 -2.74
CA LYS A 120 -9.17 -6.48 -2.57
C LYS A 120 -9.56 -6.13 -1.14
N GLU A 121 -8.80 -6.61 -0.16
CA GLU A 121 -9.11 -6.42 1.26
C GLU A 121 -8.30 -5.32 1.93
N VAL A 122 -7.10 -5.03 1.42
CA VAL A 122 -6.15 -4.14 2.07
C VAL A 122 -6.30 -2.70 1.61
N ASP A 123 -6.12 -1.77 2.54
CA ASP A 123 -6.21 -0.35 2.27
C ASP A 123 -4.87 0.21 1.80
N ILE A 124 -3.77 -0.33 2.31
CA ILE A 124 -2.42 0.16 2.06
C ILE A 124 -1.52 -1.00 1.65
N ILE A 125 -0.75 -0.81 0.58
CA ILE A 125 0.29 -1.76 0.14
C ILE A 125 1.63 -1.04 0.16
N VAL A 126 2.62 -1.60 0.85
CA VAL A 126 4.00 -1.12 0.85
C VAL A 126 4.86 -2.18 0.16
N THR A 127 5.55 -1.81 -0.92
CA THR A 127 6.40 -2.74 -1.66
C THR A 127 7.87 -2.35 -1.51
N THR A 128 8.69 -3.31 -1.10
CA THR A 128 10.12 -3.12 -0.83
C THR A 128 10.99 -4.18 -1.50
N ALA A 129 10.42 -4.96 -2.44
CA ALA A 129 11.17 -5.96 -3.18
C ALA A 129 12.17 -5.26 -4.12
N LEU A 130 13.46 -5.42 -3.84
CA LEU A 130 14.52 -4.85 -4.65
C LEU A 130 15.70 -5.82 -4.67
N ILE A 131 16.11 -6.21 -5.88
CA ILE A 131 17.32 -7.01 -6.09
C ILE A 131 18.40 -6.07 -6.63
N PRO A 132 19.53 -5.90 -5.92
CA PRO A 132 20.63 -5.05 -6.38
C PRO A 132 21.10 -5.44 -7.80
N GLY A 133 21.22 -4.45 -8.69
CA GLY A 133 21.70 -4.65 -10.06
C GLY A 133 20.68 -5.22 -11.05
N LYS A 134 19.44 -5.50 -10.61
CA LYS A 134 18.33 -5.92 -11.50
C LYS A 134 17.18 -4.91 -11.45
N PRO A 135 16.36 -4.83 -12.51
CA PRO A 135 15.10 -4.09 -12.46
C PRO A 135 14.18 -4.68 -11.39
N ALA A 136 13.35 -3.82 -10.79
CA ALA A 136 12.36 -4.26 -9.81
C ALA A 136 11.33 -5.21 -10.46
N PRO A 137 11.00 -6.35 -9.82
CA PRO A 137 9.99 -7.26 -10.34
C PRO A 137 8.60 -6.62 -10.30
N LYS A 138 7.80 -6.79 -11.34
CA LYS A 138 6.41 -6.31 -11.38
C LYS A 138 5.53 -7.27 -10.60
N LEU A 139 5.31 -6.97 -9.33
CA LEU A 139 4.52 -7.78 -8.40
C LEU A 139 3.06 -7.32 -8.29
N ILE A 140 2.81 -6.03 -8.54
CA ILE A 140 1.49 -5.43 -8.44
C ILE A 140 1.06 -4.95 -9.83
N THR A 141 0.16 -5.71 -10.45
CA THR A 141 -0.36 -5.41 -11.79
C THR A 141 -1.43 -4.33 -11.73
N ARG A 142 -1.73 -3.72 -12.89
CA ARG A 142 -2.80 -2.71 -12.99
C ARG A 142 -4.14 -3.24 -12.53
N GLU A 143 -4.48 -4.48 -12.87
CA GLU A 143 -5.76 -5.10 -12.51
C GLU A 143 -5.89 -5.29 -11.01
N MET A 144 -4.77 -5.59 -10.31
CA MET A 144 -4.76 -5.69 -8.85
C MET A 144 -5.05 -4.33 -8.21
N VAL A 145 -4.39 -3.27 -8.68
CA VAL A 145 -4.61 -1.90 -8.20
C VAL A 145 -6.03 -1.42 -8.51
N ASP A 146 -6.55 -1.75 -9.69
CA ASP A 146 -7.90 -1.39 -10.11
C ASP A 146 -8.97 -2.07 -9.25
N SER A 147 -8.66 -3.25 -8.70
CA SER A 147 -9.52 -3.99 -7.77
C SER A 147 -9.50 -3.49 -6.33
N MET A 148 -8.58 -2.58 -5.99
CA MET A 148 -8.49 -2.00 -4.65
C MET A 148 -9.65 -1.01 -4.38
N THR A 149 -9.90 -0.78 -3.10
CA THR A 149 -10.88 0.21 -2.67
C THR A 149 -10.44 1.62 -3.07
N ALA A 150 -11.38 2.45 -3.52
CA ALA A 150 -11.11 3.84 -3.84
C ALA A 150 -10.58 4.58 -2.59
N GLY A 151 -9.46 5.28 -2.73
CA GLY A 151 -8.76 5.94 -1.62
C GLY A 151 -7.67 5.09 -0.96
N SER A 152 -7.48 3.84 -1.38
CA SER A 152 -6.32 3.04 -1.01
C SER A 152 -5.01 3.70 -1.43
N VAL A 153 -3.91 3.30 -0.79
CA VAL A 153 -2.57 3.85 -1.05
C VAL A 153 -1.58 2.74 -1.33
N VAL A 154 -0.82 2.86 -2.41
CA VAL A 154 0.33 1.99 -2.70
C VAL A 154 1.61 2.81 -2.56
N VAL A 155 2.55 2.35 -1.75
CA VAL A 155 3.87 2.95 -1.57
C VAL A 155 4.90 2.04 -2.22
N ASP A 156 5.57 2.54 -3.26
CA ASP A 156 6.58 1.80 -3.99
C ASP A 156 7.98 2.31 -3.68
N LEU A 157 8.68 1.59 -2.80
CA LEU A 157 10.06 1.92 -2.42
C LEU A 157 11.08 1.52 -3.48
N ALA A 158 10.69 0.70 -4.46
CA ALA A 158 11.55 0.26 -5.55
C ALA A 158 11.39 1.13 -6.81
N SER A 159 10.71 2.28 -6.70
CA SER A 159 10.47 3.23 -7.79
C SER A 159 11.73 3.63 -8.55
N GLN A 160 12.88 3.75 -7.86
CA GLN A 160 14.18 4.06 -8.47
C GLN A 160 14.62 3.03 -9.52
N ASN A 161 14.28 1.76 -9.32
CA ASN A 161 14.68 0.65 -10.18
C ASN A 161 13.54 0.18 -11.09
N GLY A 162 12.57 1.06 -11.36
CA GLY A 162 11.42 0.80 -12.23
C GLY A 162 10.12 0.50 -11.49
N GLY A 163 10.15 0.29 -10.17
CA GLY A 163 8.96 0.08 -9.33
C GLY A 163 8.38 -1.33 -9.38
N ASN A 164 7.87 -1.80 -8.24
CA ASN A 164 7.16 -3.07 -8.13
C ASN A 164 5.71 -3.00 -8.64
N CYS A 165 5.15 -1.80 -8.72
CA CYS A 165 3.81 -1.56 -9.26
C CYS A 165 3.88 -1.06 -10.71
N GLU A 166 2.93 -1.50 -11.53
CA GLU A 166 2.82 -1.09 -12.93
C GLU A 166 2.32 0.35 -13.14
N TYR A 167 1.64 0.91 -12.13
CA TYR A 167 1.22 2.32 -12.13
C TYR A 167 2.28 3.27 -11.56
N THR A 168 3.40 2.75 -11.04
CA THR A 168 4.45 3.58 -10.46
C THR A 168 5.11 4.44 -11.52
N VAL A 169 5.06 5.76 -11.31
CA VAL A 169 5.89 6.73 -12.01
C VAL A 169 6.98 7.21 -11.04
N PRO A 170 8.26 6.96 -11.32
CA PRO A 170 9.35 7.33 -10.42
C PRO A 170 9.36 8.83 -10.14
N GLY A 171 9.38 9.20 -8.86
CA GLY A 171 9.44 10.59 -8.40
C GLY A 171 8.08 11.28 -8.23
N GLU A 172 6.98 10.63 -8.61
CA GLU A 172 5.65 11.24 -8.61
C GLU A 172 4.62 10.48 -7.75
N VAL A 173 3.53 11.17 -7.43
CA VAL A 173 2.33 10.55 -6.85
C VAL A 173 1.26 10.53 -7.92
N VAL A 174 0.88 9.34 -8.37
CA VAL A 174 -0.13 9.14 -9.40
C VAL A 174 -1.43 8.73 -8.73
N THR A 175 -2.55 9.34 -9.14
CA THR A 175 -3.88 8.87 -8.75
C THR A 175 -4.50 8.13 -9.92
N THR A 176 -4.86 6.87 -9.72
CA THR A 176 -5.50 6.03 -10.74
C THR A 176 -6.96 6.44 -10.95
N ALA A 177 -7.57 5.99 -12.04
CA ALA A 177 -8.96 6.30 -12.37
C ALA A 177 -9.96 5.75 -11.33
N ASN A 178 -9.62 4.66 -10.63
CA ASN A 178 -10.40 4.12 -9.52
C ASN A 178 -10.16 4.85 -8.17
N GLY A 179 -9.28 5.85 -8.13
CA GLY A 179 -9.04 6.71 -6.96
C GLY A 179 -7.99 6.17 -5.98
N VAL A 180 -7.12 5.25 -6.40
CA VAL A 180 -6.00 4.76 -5.59
C VAL A 180 -4.81 5.70 -5.79
N LYS A 181 -4.13 6.05 -4.68
CA LYS A 181 -2.92 6.88 -4.73
C LYS A 181 -1.68 5.99 -4.77
N ILE A 182 -0.86 6.14 -5.79
CA ILE A 182 0.41 5.43 -5.99
C ILE A 182 1.56 6.40 -5.70
N ILE A 183 2.33 6.13 -4.67
CA ILE A 183 3.44 6.96 -4.21
C ILE A 183 4.75 6.32 -4.68
N GLY A 184 5.39 6.96 -5.67
CA GLY A 184 6.62 6.49 -6.30
C GLY A 184 7.84 7.36 -5.99
N TYR A 185 7.87 8.09 -4.86
CA TYR A 185 9.00 8.97 -4.56
C TYR A 185 10.32 8.21 -4.51
N THR A 186 11.31 8.73 -5.24
CA THR A 186 12.65 8.16 -5.31
C THR A 186 13.57 8.68 -4.19
N ASP A 187 13.22 9.77 -3.52
CA ASP A 187 14.04 10.42 -2.49
C ASP A 187 13.34 10.46 -1.13
N LEU A 188 12.67 9.38 -0.72
CA LEU A 188 11.96 9.30 0.57
C LEU A 188 12.78 9.78 1.80
N PRO A 189 14.08 9.45 1.95
CA PRO A 189 14.90 10.02 3.03
C PRO A 189 15.05 11.54 2.93
N GLY A 190 15.14 12.08 1.71
CA GLY A 190 15.21 13.51 1.43
C GLY A 190 13.88 14.24 1.66
N VAL A 191 12.76 13.60 1.36
CA VAL A 191 11.40 14.11 1.65
C VAL A 191 11.19 14.25 3.17
N CYS A 192 11.58 13.22 3.94
CA CYS A 192 11.51 13.26 5.41
C CYS A 192 12.44 14.34 6.00
N ARG A 193 13.58 14.63 5.35
CA ARG A 193 14.49 15.72 5.75
C ARG A 193 13.95 17.12 5.40
N ARG A 194 13.10 17.26 4.38
CA ARG A 194 12.46 18.55 4.01
C ARG A 194 11.27 18.92 4.91
N SER A 195 10.81 17.99 5.75
CA SER A 195 9.78 18.25 6.77
C SER A 195 10.33 18.50 8.20
N PRO A 196 11.12 19.56 8.47
CA PRO A 196 11.17 20.14 9.81
C PRO A 196 9.99 21.09 10.07
N ARG A 197 9.29 21.56 9.02
CA ARG A 197 8.27 22.63 9.09
C ARG A 197 6.81 22.16 9.13
N SER A 198 6.51 20.92 8.79
CA SER A 198 5.13 20.39 8.82
C SER A 198 4.76 19.71 10.14
N CYS A 199 5.74 19.40 11.00
CA CYS A 199 5.50 18.74 12.28
C CYS A 199 5.22 19.71 13.45
N THR A 200 5.15 21.03 13.20
CA THR A 200 4.89 22.05 14.23
C THR A 200 3.73 23.01 13.90
N GLY A 201 2.91 22.72 12.88
CA GLY A 201 1.77 23.56 12.47
C GLY A 201 0.43 22.80 12.45
N PRO A 202 -0.71 23.44 12.82
CA PRO A 202 -1.96 22.73 13.12
C PRO A 202 -2.85 22.41 11.91
N THR A 203 -2.34 22.42 10.67
CA THR A 203 -3.18 22.35 9.47
C THR A 203 -2.69 21.35 8.43
N TRP A 204 -3.22 20.13 8.52
CA TRP A 204 -3.22 19.11 7.46
C TRP A 204 -4.22 19.47 6.36
N SER A 205 -3.88 20.33 5.39
CA SER A 205 -4.89 20.73 4.38
C SER A 205 -4.41 20.85 2.94
N THR A 206 -3.23 20.37 2.55
CA THR A 206 -2.87 20.36 1.12
C THR A 206 -1.86 19.27 0.78
N CYS A 207 -2.38 18.06 0.50
CA CYS A 207 -1.87 17.01 -0.40
C CYS A 207 -2.98 15.94 -0.59
#